data_AF-A0AA39T2H7-F1
#
_entry.id   AF-A0AA39T2H7-F1
#
_cell.length_a   1.000
_cell.length_b   1.000
_cell.length_c   1.000
_cell.angle_alpha   90.00
_cell.angle_beta   90.00
_cell.angle_gamma   90.00
#
_symmetry.space_group_name_H-M   'P 1'
#
loop_
_entity.id
_entity.type
_entity.pdbx_description
1 polymer ?
#
loop_
_entity_poly.entity_id
_entity_poly.type
_entity_poly.pdbx_seq_one_letter_code
_entity_poly.pdbx_strand_id
1 'polypeptide(L)'
;MDPLKARGPDGLPVLFFHKFWDVVGGNVTSAILDVLNNEAPMEKLGEVVVVLIRKFSRNRLLFGGDCVEQGNFWDRVGKLAEEFRRDGIGVSVPKVCGSGSLGWILPNSGDFKLNIDAALDYDNCRYGAGMVIRDDRGIVVVAAALSFFGKVSMDITEAKAILEGLLLTNNLGLFPMSVKSDALEVVGLCNRKSSSYGDIDNIICDILSLKFKCIDTSIVHVPRECNSVAHFIAHFAVLNGCSNVWSNVFPDWLSVLAKADLSSCNPFFGK
;
A
#
# COMPACT_ATOMS: atom_id res chain seq x y z
N MET A 1 -8.24 12.33 -26.34
CA MET A 1 -8.70 13.28 -25.30
C MET A 1 -9.85 12.60 -24.56
N ASP A 2 -9.57 12.01 -23.41
CA ASP A 2 -10.54 11.18 -22.67
C ASP A 2 -11.01 11.92 -21.39
N PRO A 3 -12.31 11.96 -21.07
CA PRO A 3 -12.86 12.86 -20.07
C PRO A 3 -12.54 12.43 -18.64
N LEU A 4 -11.74 13.26 -17.98
CA LEU A 4 -11.38 13.28 -16.57
C LEU A 4 -12.59 13.49 -15.63
N LYS A 5 -13.50 12.51 -15.51
CA LYS A 5 -14.55 12.56 -14.49
C LYS A 5 -14.42 11.44 -13.47
N ALA A 6 -14.77 11.77 -12.24
CA ALA A 6 -14.72 10.88 -11.07
C ALA A 6 -15.55 9.60 -11.33
N ARG A 7 -15.02 8.47 -10.84
CA ARG A 7 -15.67 7.15 -10.94
C ARG A 7 -16.77 7.03 -9.90
N GLY A 8 -17.80 6.24 -10.21
CA GLY A 8 -18.87 5.92 -9.26
C GLY A 8 -18.37 5.08 -8.08
N PRO A 9 -19.18 4.86 -7.04
CA PRO A 9 -18.86 4.00 -5.90
C PRO A 9 -18.61 2.53 -6.31
N ASP A 10 -19.12 2.12 -7.47
CA ASP A 10 -18.84 0.84 -8.13
C ASP A 10 -17.46 0.78 -8.82
N GLY A 11 -16.70 1.89 -8.80
CA GLY A 11 -15.41 2.01 -9.45
C GLY A 11 -15.46 2.11 -10.97
N LEU A 12 -16.66 2.19 -11.57
CA LEU A 12 -16.83 2.25 -13.02
C LEU A 12 -16.76 3.71 -13.51
N PRO A 13 -15.95 4.01 -14.54
CA PRO A 13 -15.94 5.34 -15.15
C PRO A 13 -17.22 5.54 -15.97
N VAL A 14 -17.68 6.79 -16.13
CA VAL A 14 -18.86 7.12 -16.96
C VAL A 14 -18.76 6.53 -18.38
N LEU A 15 -17.55 6.44 -18.92
CA LEU A 15 -17.28 5.80 -20.23
C LEU A 15 -17.68 4.33 -20.30
N PHE A 16 -17.65 3.58 -19.19
CA PHE A 16 -18.13 2.20 -19.14
C PHE A 16 -19.60 2.14 -19.52
N PHE A 17 -20.44 2.98 -18.90
CA PHE A 17 -21.87 3.02 -19.18
C PHE A 17 -22.17 3.49 -20.60
N HIS A 18 -21.36 4.39 -21.15
CA HIS A 18 -21.48 4.82 -22.54
C HIS A 18 -21.09 3.71 -23.53
N LYS A 19 -20.01 2.96 -23.25
CA LYS A 19 -19.47 1.93 -24.14
C LYS A 19 -20.27 0.63 -24.10
N PHE A 20 -20.85 0.29 -22.96
CA PHE A 20 -21.61 -0.94 -22.75
C PHE A 20 -23.10 -0.68 -22.58
N TRP A 21 -23.61 0.46 -23.07
CA TRP A 21 -25.02 0.84 -22.97
C TRP A 21 -25.95 -0.21 -23.59
N ASP A 22 -25.54 -0.86 -24.67
CA ASP A 22 -26.33 -1.92 -25.29
C ASP A 22 -26.51 -3.16 -24.39
N VAL A 23 -25.63 -3.32 -23.39
CA VAL A 23 -25.68 -4.42 -22.41
C VAL A 23 -26.39 -4.00 -21.13
N VAL A 24 -26.08 -2.81 -20.58
CA VAL A 24 -26.60 -2.37 -19.27
C VAL A 24 -27.82 -1.45 -19.36
N GLY A 25 -28.03 -0.80 -20.51
CA GLY A 25 -29.04 0.24 -20.71
C GLY A 25 -30.47 -0.29 -20.55
N GLY A 26 -30.74 -1.54 -20.97
CA GLY A 26 -32.04 -2.18 -20.75
C GLY A 26 -32.37 -2.36 -19.27
N ASN A 27 -31.40 -2.84 -18.47
CA ASN A 27 -31.58 -3.04 -17.03
C ASN A 27 -31.69 -1.71 -16.28
N VAL A 28 -30.88 -0.71 -16.64
CA VAL A 28 -30.93 0.64 -16.05
C VAL A 28 -32.27 1.32 -16.38
N THR A 29 -32.70 1.27 -17.64
CA THR A 29 -33.98 1.85 -18.06
C THR A 29 -35.15 1.16 -17.37
N SER A 30 -35.12 -0.17 -17.28
CA SER A 30 -36.16 -0.94 -16.58
C SER A 30 -36.23 -0.56 -15.10
N ALA A 31 -35.08 -0.50 -14.40
CA ALA A 31 -35.03 -0.11 -13.00
C ALA A 31 -35.54 1.31 -12.75
N ILE A 32 -35.20 2.26 -13.63
CA ILE A 32 -35.71 3.65 -13.54
C ILE A 32 -37.21 3.70 -13.80
N LEU A 33 -37.70 2.98 -14.82
CA LEU A 33 -39.14 2.92 -15.12
C LEU A 33 -39.93 2.26 -13.98
N ASP A 34 -39.34 1.28 -13.29
CA ASP A 34 -39.96 0.62 -12.14
C ASP A 34 -40.08 1.57 -10.94
N VAL A 35 -39.06 2.40 -10.70
CA VAL A 35 -39.11 3.46 -9.69
C VAL A 35 -40.14 4.54 -10.04
N LEU A 36 -40.19 4.96 -11.30
CA LEU A 36 -41.06 6.07 -11.74
C LEU A 36 -42.54 5.68 -11.85
N ASN A 37 -42.83 4.44 -12.25
CA ASN A 37 -44.22 4.01 -12.51
C ASN A 37 -44.80 3.10 -11.42
N ASN A 38 -43.96 2.39 -10.67
CA ASN A 38 -44.39 1.39 -9.69
C ASN A 38 -43.93 1.70 -8.26
N GLU A 39 -43.47 2.94 -8.00
CA GLU A 39 -43.02 3.44 -6.68
C GLU A 39 -41.98 2.53 -6.00
N ALA A 40 -41.12 1.87 -6.79
CA ALA A 40 -40.09 0.99 -6.24
C ALA A 40 -39.13 1.74 -5.29
N PRO A 41 -38.70 1.12 -4.17
CA PRO A 41 -37.92 1.80 -3.13
C PRO A 41 -36.54 2.25 -3.64
N MET A 42 -36.25 3.54 -3.47
CA MET A 42 -35.04 4.22 -3.95
C MET A 42 -33.79 3.98 -3.06
N GLU A 43 -33.92 3.24 -1.96
CA GLU A 43 -32.87 3.06 -0.94
C GLU A 43 -31.59 2.41 -1.49
N LYS A 44 -31.67 1.67 -2.61
CA LYS A 44 -30.50 1.10 -3.29
C LYS A 44 -29.86 2.02 -4.34
N LEU A 45 -30.52 3.10 -4.75
CA LEU A 45 -30.02 4.08 -5.73
C LEU A 45 -29.47 5.36 -5.07
N GLY A 46 -29.74 5.57 -3.78
CA GLY A 46 -29.50 6.81 -3.05
C GLY A 46 -28.07 7.05 -2.52
N GLU A 47 -27.11 6.14 -2.72
CA GLU A 47 -25.71 6.38 -2.31
C GLU A 47 -24.97 7.30 -3.30
N VAL A 48 -25.41 8.56 -3.42
CA VAL A 48 -24.67 9.60 -4.13
C VAL A 48 -23.76 10.32 -3.13
N VAL A 49 -22.49 9.91 -3.07
CA VAL A 49 -21.44 10.62 -2.32
C VAL A 49 -21.07 11.90 -3.07
N VAL A 50 -21.48 13.05 -2.55
CA VAL A 50 -21.02 14.35 -3.04
C VAL A 50 -19.57 14.56 -2.60
N VAL A 51 -18.62 14.34 -3.52
CA VAL A 51 -17.19 14.63 -3.28
C VAL A 51 -16.92 16.12 -3.52
N LEU A 52 -16.75 16.90 -2.46
CA LEU A 52 -16.19 18.24 -2.53
C LEU A 52 -14.67 18.15 -2.76
N ILE A 53 -14.24 18.33 -4.01
CA ILE A 53 -12.81 18.38 -4.34
C ILE A 53 -12.23 19.72 -3.87
N ARG A 54 -11.39 19.71 -2.82
CA ARG A 54 -10.65 20.90 -2.40
C ARG A 54 -9.63 21.29 -3.48
N LYS A 55 -9.79 22.50 -4.01
CA LYS A 55 -9.11 23.10 -5.18
C LYS A 55 -7.62 23.42 -4.95
N PHE A 56 -6.83 22.46 -4.45
CA PHE A 56 -5.36 22.61 -4.35
C PHE A 56 -4.61 21.70 -5.35
N SER A 57 -5.21 20.55 -5.72
CA SER A 57 -4.58 19.57 -6.61
C SER A 57 -4.70 19.89 -8.11
N ARG A 58 -5.54 20.86 -8.49
CA ARG A 58 -5.75 21.25 -9.91
C ARG A 58 -4.62 22.13 -10.46
N ASN A 59 -3.95 22.92 -9.63
CA ASN A 59 -2.94 23.88 -10.11
C ASN A 59 -1.61 23.20 -10.48
N ARG A 60 -1.23 22.11 -9.81
CA ARG A 60 -0.03 21.35 -10.18
C ARG A 60 -0.21 20.56 -11.49
N LEU A 61 -1.45 20.11 -11.76
CA LEU A 61 -1.81 19.41 -13.01
C LEU A 61 -1.89 20.36 -14.22
N LEU A 62 -2.28 21.62 -14.02
CA LEU A 62 -2.41 22.60 -15.12
C LEU A 62 -1.11 23.33 -15.47
N PHE A 63 -0.17 23.46 -14.53
CA PHE A 63 1.05 24.26 -14.72
C PHE A 63 2.36 23.45 -14.61
N GLY A 64 2.30 22.14 -14.36
CA GLY A 64 3.46 21.28 -14.08
C GLY A 64 3.88 20.28 -15.16
N GLY A 65 3.15 20.16 -16.27
CA GLY A 65 3.62 19.46 -17.48
C GLY A 65 3.56 17.93 -17.53
N ASP A 66 3.36 17.21 -16.42
CA ASP A 66 3.39 15.73 -16.45
C ASP A 66 1.99 15.10 -16.41
N CYS A 67 1.61 14.47 -17.53
CA CYS A 67 0.43 13.62 -17.68
C CYS A 67 0.79 12.16 -17.38
N VAL A 68 0.19 11.54 -16.37
CA VAL A 68 0.26 10.08 -16.18
C VAL A 68 -0.97 9.44 -16.83
N GLU A 69 -0.75 8.66 -17.89
CA GLU A 69 -1.76 7.75 -18.44
C GLU A 69 -2.19 6.72 -17.38
N GLN A 70 -3.48 6.71 -17.02
CA GLN A 70 -4.07 5.64 -16.21
C GLN A 70 -4.27 4.37 -17.06
N GLY A 71 -3.17 3.68 -17.36
CA GLY A 71 -3.22 2.34 -17.94
C GLY A 71 -3.77 1.30 -16.94
N ASN A 72 -4.56 0.35 -17.46
CA ASN A 72 -5.32 -0.73 -16.80
C ASN A 72 -4.84 -1.16 -15.40
N PHE A 73 -5.39 -0.50 -14.37
CA PHE A 73 -5.23 -0.84 -12.96
C PHE A 73 -5.50 -2.32 -12.66
N TRP A 74 -6.52 -2.92 -13.31
CA TRP A 74 -6.87 -4.33 -13.08
C TRP A 74 -5.88 -5.31 -13.72
N ASP A 75 -5.31 -4.99 -14.88
CA ASP A 75 -4.24 -5.80 -15.47
C ASP A 75 -2.98 -5.72 -14.61
N ARG A 76 -2.73 -4.56 -14.00
CA ARG A 76 -1.65 -4.35 -13.04
C ARG A 76 -1.89 -5.15 -11.76
N VAL A 77 -3.06 -5.05 -11.13
CA VAL A 77 -3.41 -5.85 -9.94
C VAL A 77 -3.38 -7.35 -10.26
N GLY A 78 -3.82 -7.75 -11.45
CA GLY A 78 -3.70 -9.13 -11.95
C GLY A 78 -2.24 -9.56 -12.10
N LYS A 79 -1.38 -8.71 -12.68
CA LYS A 79 0.06 -8.95 -12.78
C LYS A 79 0.72 -9.06 -11.41
N LEU A 80 0.30 -8.25 -10.44
CA LEU A 80 0.77 -8.31 -9.06
C LEU A 80 0.36 -9.63 -8.38
N ALA A 81 -0.88 -10.08 -8.60
CA ALA A 81 -1.36 -11.37 -8.11
C ALA A 81 -0.66 -12.56 -8.81
N GLU A 82 -0.31 -12.43 -10.09
CA GLU A 82 0.48 -13.41 -10.86
C GLU A 82 1.95 -13.44 -10.43
N GLU A 83 2.59 -12.29 -10.18
CA GLU A 83 3.95 -12.19 -9.64
C GLU A 83 4.03 -12.87 -8.26
N PHE A 84 3.04 -12.62 -7.40
CA PHE A 84 2.88 -13.31 -6.11
C PHE A 84 2.74 -14.84 -6.27
N ARG A 85 2.14 -15.30 -7.38
CA ARG A 85 2.02 -16.72 -7.72
C ARG A 85 3.30 -17.29 -8.36
N ARG A 86 4.06 -16.48 -9.10
CA ARG A 86 5.23 -16.87 -9.92
C ARG A 86 6.52 -16.99 -9.10
N ASP A 87 6.68 -16.19 -8.04
CA ASP A 87 7.87 -16.21 -7.16
C ASP A 87 8.00 -17.50 -6.31
N GLY A 88 7.23 -18.55 -6.65
CA GLY A 88 7.47 -19.87 -6.09
C GLY A 88 7.13 -19.97 -4.60
N ILE A 89 6.07 -19.29 -4.15
CA ILE A 89 5.27 -19.82 -3.04
C ILE A 89 4.50 -21.05 -3.57
N GLY A 90 5.26 -22.09 -3.91
CA GLY A 90 4.76 -23.44 -3.70
C GLY A 90 4.49 -23.49 -2.21
N VAL A 91 3.22 -23.38 -1.83
CA VAL A 91 2.77 -23.72 -0.49
C VAL A 91 3.10 -25.20 -0.31
N SER A 92 4.35 -25.50 0.08
CA SER A 92 4.53 -26.54 1.06
C SER A 92 3.75 -26.05 2.27
N VAL A 93 2.56 -26.60 2.42
CA VAL A 93 1.74 -26.42 3.61
C VAL A 93 2.70 -26.66 4.77
N PRO A 94 2.99 -25.67 5.63
CA PRO A 94 3.75 -25.97 6.83
C PRO A 94 2.94 -27.03 7.56
N LYS A 95 3.53 -28.22 7.70
CA LYS A 95 3.07 -29.22 8.65
C LYS A 95 2.83 -28.44 9.94
N VAL A 96 1.61 -28.48 10.48
CA VAL A 96 1.26 -27.76 11.72
C VAL A 96 2.31 -28.12 12.77
N CYS A 97 3.28 -27.22 12.95
CA CYS A 97 4.29 -27.31 13.98
C CYS A 97 3.72 -26.52 15.15
N GLY A 98 3.56 -27.21 16.27
CA GLY A 98 2.75 -26.76 17.39
C GLY A 98 3.18 -25.44 18.00
N SER A 99 2.21 -24.75 18.61
CA SER A 99 2.40 -23.90 19.78
C SER A 99 3.55 -22.86 19.69
N GLY A 100 3.58 -22.05 18.63
CA GLY A 100 4.38 -20.83 18.56
C GLY A 100 3.71 -19.85 17.60
N SER A 101 3.33 -18.67 18.07
CA SER A 101 2.56 -17.67 17.31
C SER A 101 3.34 -17.13 16.10
N LEU A 102 3.05 -17.63 14.90
CA LEU A 102 3.62 -17.21 13.61
C LEU A 102 2.87 -16.02 12.96
N GLY A 103 2.03 -15.29 13.71
CA GLY A 103 1.19 -14.21 13.17
C GLY A 103 1.73 -12.81 13.47
N TRP A 104 1.22 -11.81 12.72
CA TRP A 104 1.46 -10.40 13.03
C TRP A 104 0.97 -10.08 14.45
N ILE A 105 1.78 -9.36 15.22
CA ILE A 105 1.50 -9.06 16.63
C ILE A 105 1.16 -7.58 16.76
N LEU A 106 0.23 -7.24 17.65
CA LEU A 106 -0.09 -5.84 17.99
C LEU A 106 1.13 -5.08 18.58
N PRO A 107 1.16 -3.74 18.47
CA PRO A 107 2.12 -2.92 19.23
C PRO A 107 1.80 -2.92 20.73
N ASN A 108 2.72 -2.42 21.56
CA ASN A 108 2.38 -2.16 22.97
C ASN A 108 1.39 -0.99 23.04
N SER A 109 0.69 -0.87 24.17
CA SER A 109 -0.26 0.24 24.34
C SER A 109 0.44 1.60 24.26
N GLY A 110 -0.11 2.50 23.44
CA GLY A 110 0.45 3.82 23.13
C GLY A 110 1.52 3.83 22.03
N ASP A 111 1.99 2.66 21.56
CA ASP A 111 3.03 2.58 20.53
C ASP A 111 2.45 2.56 19.11
N PHE A 112 3.21 3.12 18.17
CA PHE A 112 2.99 2.91 16.74
C PHE A 112 3.91 1.82 16.20
N LYS A 113 3.44 1.16 15.14
CA LYS A 113 4.23 0.18 14.38
C LYS A 113 4.19 0.49 12.90
N LEU A 114 5.37 0.69 12.33
CA LEU A 114 5.59 0.85 10.91
C LEU A 114 6.08 -0.48 10.35
N ASN A 115 5.29 -1.12 9.49
CA ASN A 115 5.76 -2.20 8.62
C ASN A 115 6.21 -1.58 7.30
N ILE A 116 7.40 -1.97 6.84
CA ILE A 116 8.00 -1.43 5.62
C ILE A 116 8.64 -2.53 4.79
N ASP A 117 8.48 -2.41 3.48
CA ASP A 117 9.03 -3.31 2.46
C ASP A 117 9.48 -2.52 1.24
N ALA A 118 10.32 -3.13 0.41
CA ALA A 118 10.78 -2.52 -0.82
C ALA A 118 10.54 -3.42 -2.04
N ALA A 119 10.44 -2.80 -3.22
CA ALA A 119 10.23 -3.52 -4.48
C ALA A 119 11.10 -2.93 -5.60
N LEU A 120 11.45 -3.78 -6.57
CA LEU A 120 12.26 -3.42 -7.73
C LEU A 120 11.54 -3.75 -9.03
N ASP A 121 11.71 -2.88 -10.01
CA ASP A 121 11.32 -3.09 -11.40
C ASP A 121 12.49 -2.67 -12.29
N TYR A 122 13.38 -3.64 -12.57
CA TYR A 122 14.58 -3.41 -13.36
C TYR A 122 14.28 -3.03 -14.81
N ASP A 123 13.20 -3.56 -15.38
CA ASP A 123 12.80 -3.33 -16.77
C ASP A 123 12.42 -1.86 -16.97
N ASN A 124 11.67 -1.29 -16.02
CA ASN A 124 11.25 0.11 -16.07
C ASN A 124 12.19 1.07 -15.32
N CYS A 125 13.33 0.59 -14.83
CA CYS A 125 14.31 1.36 -14.04
C CYS A 125 13.65 2.05 -12.83
N ARG A 126 12.86 1.29 -12.08
CA ARG A 126 12.14 1.79 -10.92
C ARG A 126 12.41 0.94 -9.70
N TYR A 127 12.23 1.57 -8.57
CA TYR A 127 12.18 0.91 -7.28
C TYR A 127 11.20 1.65 -6.40
N GLY A 128 10.75 1.01 -5.32
CA GLY A 128 9.72 1.57 -4.48
C GLY A 128 9.75 1.05 -3.06
N ALA A 129 8.99 1.75 -2.23
CA ALA A 129 8.80 1.41 -0.82
C ALA A 129 7.31 1.35 -0.51
N GLY A 130 6.92 0.36 0.28
CA GLY A 130 5.58 0.20 0.80
C GLY A 130 5.58 0.30 2.31
N MET A 131 4.70 1.14 2.85
CA MET A 131 4.65 1.46 4.27
C MET A 131 3.23 1.36 4.78
N VAL A 132 3.06 0.75 5.95
CA VAL A 132 1.81 0.80 6.71
C VAL A 132 2.13 1.08 8.18
N ILE A 133 1.57 2.17 8.70
CA ILE A 133 1.69 2.57 10.10
C ILE A 133 0.38 2.24 10.79
N ARG A 134 0.47 1.53 11.93
CA ARG A 134 -0.68 1.15 12.76
C ARG A 134 -0.51 1.63 14.19
N ASP A 135 -1.64 1.91 14.84
CA ASP A 135 -1.70 2.19 16.27
C ASP A 135 -1.67 0.89 17.11
N ASP A 136 -1.73 1.06 18.43
CA ASP A 136 -1.71 -0.02 19.43
C ASP A 136 -2.94 -0.95 19.37
N ARG A 137 -3.99 -0.55 18.64
CA ARG A 137 -5.18 -1.36 18.35
C ARG A 137 -5.08 -2.08 17.02
N GLY A 138 -3.98 -1.91 16.30
CA GLY A 138 -3.76 -2.49 14.98
C GLY A 138 -4.53 -1.78 13.87
N ILE A 139 -5.08 -0.60 14.14
CA ILE A 139 -5.79 0.22 13.16
C ILE A 139 -4.76 0.94 12.31
N VAL A 140 -4.94 0.90 10.99
CA VAL A 140 -4.09 1.64 10.05
C VAL A 140 -4.35 3.13 10.22
N VAL A 141 -3.30 3.88 10.57
CA VAL A 141 -3.35 5.34 10.71
C VAL A 141 -2.81 6.04 9.47
N VAL A 142 -1.78 5.47 8.84
CA VAL A 142 -1.15 5.98 7.62
C VAL A 142 -0.66 4.81 6.77
N ALA A 143 -0.74 4.95 5.46
CA ALA A 143 -0.02 4.09 4.53
C ALA A 143 0.65 4.92 3.45
N ALA A 144 1.75 4.43 2.90
CA ALA A 144 2.45 5.11 1.81
C ALA A 144 3.03 4.11 0.81
N ALA A 145 2.77 4.36 -0.47
CA ALA A 145 3.45 3.75 -1.60
C ALA A 145 4.38 4.81 -2.18
N LEU A 146 5.69 4.58 -2.20
CA LEU A 146 6.64 5.53 -2.78
C LEU A 146 7.32 4.88 -3.98
N SER A 147 7.29 5.54 -5.14
CA SER A 147 7.98 5.12 -6.34
C SER A 147 9.13 6.07 -6.64
N PHE A 148 10.25 5.50 -7.03
CA PHE A 148 11.47 6.21 -7.39
C PHE A 148 11.96 5.71 -8.75
N PHE A 149 12.73 6.56 -9.43
CA PHE A 149 13.41 6.19 -10.67
C PHE A 149 14.89 5.94 -10.40
N GLY A 150 15.46 4.90 -10.99
CA GLY A 150 16.86 4.54 -10.87
C GLY A 150 17.10 3.04 -10.86
N LYS A 151 18.37 2.66 -11.03
CA LYS A 151 18.84 1.28 -10.85
C LYS A 151 19.70 1.22 -9.60
N VAL A 152 19.24 0.46 -8.63
CA VAL A 152 19.90 0.28 -7.33
C VAL A 152 19.88 -1.20 -6.96
N SER A 153 20.72 -1.61 -6.02
CA SER A 153 20.67 -2.96 -5.44
C SER A 153 19.45 -3.10 -4.51
N MET A 154 19.06 -4.35 -4.23
CA MET A 154 17.98 -4.61 -3.28
C MET A 154 18.28 -4.03 -1.89
N ASP A 155 19.52 -4.18 -1.40
CA ASP A 155 19.90 -3.68 -0.07
C ASP A 155 19.81 -2.15 0.03
N ILE A 156 20.18 -1.44 -1.05
CA ILE A 156 20.00 0.02 -1.14
C ILE A 156 18.52 0.38 -1.17
N THR A 157 17.69 -0.43 -1.85
CA THR A 157 16.25 -0.22 -1.95
C THR A 157 15.57 -0.39 -0.58
N GLU A 158 15.92 -1.44 0.15
CA GLU A 158 15.46 -1.70 1.52
C GLU A 158 15.91 -0.63 2.50
N ALA A 159 17.19 -0.25 2.45
CA ALA A 159 17.69 0.84 3.29
C ALA A 159 16.98 2.16 2.97
N LYS A 160 16.77 2.46 1.68
CA LYS A 160 16.05 3.65 1.25
C LYS A 160 14.59 3.61 1.71
N ALA A 161 13.93 2.46 1.67
CA ALA A 161 12.60 2.31 2.25
C ALA A 161 12.62 2.70 3.74
N ILE A 162 13.48 2.06 4.55
CA ILE A 162 13.60 2.38 5.99
C ILE A 162 13.85 3.87 6.23
N LEU A 163 14.75 4.49 5.46
CA LEU A 163 15.04 5.92 5.53
C LEU A 163 13.78 6.77 5.31
N GLU A 164 13.04 6.51 4.24
CA GLU A 164 11.79 7.23 3.93
C GLU A 164 10.71 6.98 4.99
N GLY A 165 10.66 5.79 5.58
CA GLY A 165 9.77 5.46 6.69
C GLY A 165 10.07 6.29 7.95
N LEU A 166 11.34 6.45 8.30
CA LEU A 166 11.77 7.31 9.40
C LEU A 166 11.46 8.79 9.13
N LEU A 167 11.69 9.26 7.90
CA LEU A 167 11.33 10.62 7.51
C LEU A 167 9.82 10.87 7.62
N LEU A 168 9.00 9.92 7.14
CA LEU A 168 7.54 10.01 7.21
C LEU A 168 7.06 10.08 8.66
N THR A 169 7.51 9.16 9.51
CA THR A 169 7.09 9.10 10.92
C THR A 169 7.51 10.34 11.71
N ASN A 170 8.72 10.85 11.46
CA ASN A 170 9.20 12.10 12.03
C ASN A 170 8.36 13.31 11.60
N ASN A 171 8.02 13.41 10.32
CA ASN A 171 7.19 14.51 9.81
C ASN A 171 5.76 14.51 10.36
N LEU A 172 5.25 13.33 10.72
CA LEU A 172 3.92 13.15 11.29
C LEU A 172 3.90 13.23 12.83
N GLY A 173 5.06 13.24 13.48
CA GLY A 173 5.16 13.22 14.94
C GLY A 173 4.64 11.93 15.58
N LEU A 174 4.72 10.80 14.87
CA LEU A 174 4.22 9.50 15.34
C LEU A 174 5.30 8.77 16.14
N PHE A 175 5.24 8.90 17.46
CA PHE A 175 6.16 8.26 18.41
C PHE A 175 5.43 7.85 19.69
N PRO A 176 5.90 6.82 20.42
CA PRO A 176 7.05 5.94 20.11
C PRO A 176 6.78 5.01 18.91
N MET A 177 7.85 4.54 18.25
CA MET A 177 7.75 3.86 16.96
C MET A 177 8.57 2.58 16.89
N SER A 178 7.94 1.49 16.43
CA SER A 178 8.64 0.27 16.06
C SER A 178 8.61 0.03 14.55
N VAL A 179 9.74 0.24 13.88
CA VAL A 179 9.93 -0.02 12.45
C VAL A 179 10.23 -1.50 12.23
N LYS A 180 9.49 -2.14 11.33
CA LYS A 180 9.53 -3.57 11.02
C LYS A 180 9.84 -3.77 9.53
N SER A 181 10.92 -4.48 9.24
CA SER A 181 11.33 -4.86 7.88
C SER A 181 11.78 -6.32 7.89
N ASP A 182 11.64 -7.04 6.79
CA ASP A 182 12.12 -8.41 6.61
C ASP A 182 13.54 -8.48 6.02
N ALA A 183 14.16 -7.34 5.72
CA ALA A 183 15.54 -7.24 5.24
C ALA A 183 16.56 -7.41 6.39
N LEU A 184 16.78 -8.66 6.82
CA LEU A 184 17.62 -9.01 7.98
C LEU A 184 18.99 -8.33 7.98
N GLU A 185 19.69 -8.31 6.84
CA GLU A 185 21.03 -7.75 6.72
C GLU A 185 21.02 -6.23 6.90
N VAL A 186 20.08 -5.53 6.23
CA VAL A 186 19.91 -4.07 6.33
C VAL A 186 19.49 -3.67 7.75
N VAL A 187 18.59 -4.42 8.37
CA VAL A 187 18.23 -4.21 9.79
C VAL A 187 19.44 -4.43 10.71
N GLY A 188 20.32 -5.38 10.38
CA GLY A 188 21.60 -5.59 11.06
C GLY A 188 22.49 -4.35 11.03
N LEU A 189 22.65 -3.75 9.85
CA LEU A 189 23.42 -2.52 9.63
C LEU A 189 22.81 -1.33 10.41
N CYS A 190 21.48 -1.17 10.33
CA CYS A 190 20.74 -0.13 11.04
C CYS A 190 20.82 -0.23 12.57
N ASN A 191 21.24 -1.39 13.09
CA ASN A 191 21.44 -1.64 14.50
C ASN A 191 22.92 -1.78 14.90
N ARG A 192 23.86 -1.46 13.99
CA ARG A 192 25.30 -1.59 14.20
C ARG A 192 25.73 -3.00 14.66
N LYS A 193 24.98 -4.03 14.26
CA LYS A 193 25.33 -5.45 14.51
C LYS A 193 26.28 -6.00 13.46
N SER A 194 26.35 -5.33 12.32
CA SER A 194 27.24 -5.58 11.21
C SER A 194 27.81 -4.24 10.71
N SER A 195 28.93 -4.31 10.01
CA SER A 195 29.53 -3.17 9.31
C SER A 195 29.56 -3.45 7.81
N SER A 196 29.35 -2.41 7.03
CA SER A 196 29.53 -2.40 5.57
C SER A 196 30.59 -1.33 5.23
N TYR A 197 31.21 -1.46 4.06
CA TYR A 197 32.17 -0.50 3.47
C TYR A 197 31.77 -0.20 2.02
N GLY A 198 30.47 -0.05 1.75
CA GLY A 198 29.89 -0.02 0.41
C GLY A 198 28.91 1.14 0.21
N ASP A 199 28.33 1.22 -0.99
CA ASP A 199 27.47 2.35 -1.43
C ASP A 199 26.25 2.60 -0.51
N ILE A 200 25.83 1.59 0.26
CA ILE A 200 24.73 1.66 1.22
C ILE A 200 25.06 2.52 2.46
N ASP A 201 26.34 2.71 2.78
CA ASP A 201 26.77 3.26 4.08
C ASP A 201 26.29 4.70 4.32
N ASN A 202 26.20 5.50 3.25
CA ASN A 202 25.65 6.86 3.34
C ASN A 202 24.18 6.84 3.80
N ILE A 203 23.39 5.90 3.27
CA ILE A 203 21.98 5.72 3.65
C ILE A 203 21.89 5.22 5.09
N ILE A 204 22.75 4.27 5.49
CA ILE A 204 22.79 3.78 6.87
C ILE A 204 23.16 4.92 7.84
N CYS A 205 24.11 5.79 7.48
CA CYS A 205 24.48 6.96 8.29
C CYS A 205 23.30 7.92 8.48
N ASP A 206 22.52 8.18 7.42
CA ASP A 206 21.31 9.00 7.50
C ASP A 206 20.24 8.35 8.38
N ILE A 207 20.01 7.04 8.23
CA ILE A 207 19.09 6.26 9.09
C ILE A 207 19.49 6.36 10.56
N LEU A 208 20.77 6.14 10.88
CA LEU A 208 21.27 6.21 12.25
C LEU A 208 21.12 7.63 12.83
N SER A 209 21.38 8.65 12.01
CA SER A 209 21.23 10.06 12.39
C SER A 209 19.77 10.44 12.67
N LEU A 210 18.83 9.96 11.86
CA LEU A 210 17.40 10.18 12.06
C LEU A 210 16.85 9.38 13.24
N LYS A 211 17.23 8.10 13.36
CA LYS A 211 16.84 7.24 14.49
C LYS A 211 17.24 7.87 15.82
N PHE A 212 18.41 8.51 15.91
CA PHE A 212 18.85 9.21 17.13
C PHE A 212 18.02 10.46 17.45
N LYS A 213 17.44 11.13 16.44
CA LYS A 213 16.57 12.30 16.61
C LYS A 213 15.14 11.92 17.00
N CYS A 214 14.73 10.69 16.71
CA CYS A 214 13.39 10.19 16.96
C CYS A 214 13.30 9.60 18.38
N ILE A 215 12.33 10.05 19.18
CA ILE A 215 12.08 9.51 20.53
C ILE A 215 11.68 8.03 20.40
N ASP A 216 12.30 7.16 21.21
CA ASP A 216 11.96 5.75 21.39
C ASP A 216 11.66 5.00 20.08
N THR A 217 12.58 5.13 19.11
CA THR A 217 12.46 4.47 17.80
C THR A 217 13.34 3.24 17.71
N SER A 218 12.72 2.08 17.42
CA SER A 218 13.40 0.81 17.20
C SER A 218 13.25 0.33 15.75
N ILE A 219 14.28 -0.33 15.21
CA ILE A 219 14.24 -0.98 13.89
C ILE A 219 14.46 -2.47 14.12
N VAL A 220 13.48 -3.29 13.76
CA VAL A 220 13.40 -4.70 14.15
C VAL A 220 13.10 -5.55 12.92
N HIS A 221 13.82 -6.66 12.80
CA HIS A 221 13.57 -7.62 11.74
C HIS A 221 12.29 -8.42 12.05
N VAL A 222 11.46 -8.65 11.04
CA VAL A 222 10.28 -9.54 11.12
C VAL A 222 10.30 -10.55 9.97
N PRO A 223 9.73 -11.75 10.16
CA PRO A 223 9.50 -12.67 9.03
C PRO A 223 8.63 -12.02 7.96
N ARG A 224 8.83 -12.38 6.69
CA ARG A 224 8.10 -11.84 5.53
C ARG A 224 6.59 -12.04 5.65
N GLU A 225 6.16 -13.11 6.29
CA GLU A 225 4.75 -13.44 6.55
C GLU A 225 4.07 -12.38 7.45
N CYS A 226 4.86 -11.69 8.29
CA CYS A 226 4.42 -10.59 9.14
C CYS A 226 4.55 -9.22 8.46
N ASN A 227 4.88 -9.16 7.16
CA ASN A 227 5.12 -7.92 6.41
C ASN A 227 4.29 -7.83 5.11
N SER A 228 3.28 -8.69 4.95
CA SER A 228 2.50 -8.87 3.71
C SER A 228 1.89 -7.56 3.16
N VAL A 229 1.37 -6.70 4.03
CA VAL A 229 0.73 -5.44 3.63
C VAL A 229 1.75 -4.45 3.07
N ALA A 230 2.90 -4.29 3.74
CA ALA A 230 3.96 -3.42 3.26
C ALA A 230 4.49 -3.90 1.90
N HIS A 231 4.66 -5.22 1.76
CA HIS A 231 5.06 -5.86 0.52
C HIS A 231 4.14 -5.54 -0.65
N PHE A 232 2.83 -5.71 -0.45
CA PHE A 232 1.85 -5.38 -1.49
C PHE A 232 1.87 -3.90 -1.87
N ILE A 233 2.02 -3.00 -0.89
CA ILE A 233 2.11 -1.56 -1.13
C ILE A 233 3.39 -1.20 -1.91
N ALA A 234 4.52 -1.86 -1.64
CA ALA A 234 5.78 -1.61 -2.31
C ALA A 234 5.69 -1.97 -3.81
N HIS A 235 5.13 -3.15 -4.09
CA HIS A 235 4.86 -3.58 -5.45
C HIS A 235 3.82 -2.69 -6.16
N PHE A 236 2.77 -2.27 -5.44
CA PHE A 236 1.82 -1.30 -5.96
C PHE A 236 2.51 0.00 -6.41
N ALA A 237 3.51 0.48 -5.66
CA ALA A 237 4.25 1.68 -5.99
C ALA A 237 5.01 1.55 -7.31
N VAL A 238 5.81 0.49 -7.47
CA VAL A 238 6.64 0.30 -8.68
C VAL A 238 5.80 0.04 -9.93
N LEU A 239 4.77 -0.80 -9.80
CA LEU A 239 3.88 -1.20 -10.87
C LEU A 239 3.07 -0.02 -11.42
N ASN A 240 2.66 0.90 -10.55
CA ASN A 240 1.96 2.10 -10.96
C ASN A 240 2.89 3.27 -11.28
N GLY A 241 4.16 3.20 -10.84
CA GLY A 241 5.11 4.30 -10.98
C GLY A 241 4.71 5.56 -10.25
N CYS A 242 3.90 5.45 -9.19
CA CYS A 242 3.27 6.59 -8.53
C CYS A 242 3.51 6.53 -7.03
N SER A 243 3.80 7.71 -6.46
CA SER A 243 3.92 7.89 -5.02
C SER A 243 2.62 8.41 -4.43
N ASN A 244 2.06 7.67 -3.48
CA ASN A 244 0.80 7.95 -2.82
C ASN A 244 0.98 7.87 -1.30
N VAL A 245 0.35 8.78 -0.56
CA VAL A 245 0.25 8.72 0.90
C VAL A 245 -1.23 8.80 1.27
N TRP A 246 -1.70 7.84 2.05
CA TRP A 246 -3.07 7.73 2.51
C TRP A 246 -3.15 7.97 4.01
N SER A 247 -4.12 8.80 4.40
CA SER A 247 -4.51 9.05 5.79
C SER A 247 -6.02 9.25 5.84
N ASN A 248 -6.67 8.81 6.91
CA ASN A 248 -8.13 8.82 7.14
C ASN A 248 -8.96 7.93 6.20
N VAL A 249 -8.65 7.91 4.90
CA VAL A 249 -9.31 7.10 3.88
C VAL A 249 -8.27 6.23 3.18
N PHE A 250 -8.49 4.93 3.20
CA PHE A 250 -7.59 3.93 2.64
C PHE A 250 -8.28 3.17 1.50
N PRO A 251 -7.53 2.70 0.49
CA PRO A 251 -8.08 1.78 -0.49
C PRO A 251 -8.66 0.53 0.18
N ASP A 252 -9.77 0.00 -0.35
CA ASP A 252 -10.45 -1.16 0.23
C ASP A 252 -9.52 -2.38 0.31
N TRP A 253 -8.72 -2.62 -0.74
CA TRP A 253 -7.74 -3.71 -0.76
C TRP A 253 -6.75 -3.63 0.40
N LEU A 254 -6.31 -2.42 0.77
CA LEU A 254 -5.37 -2.21 1.87
C LEU A 254 -6.06 -2.52 3.20
N SER A 255 -7.27 -2.02 3.37
CA SER A 255 -8.07 -2.26 4.57
C SER A 255 -8.37 -3.75 4.78
N VAL A 256 -8.64 -4.48 3.70
CA VAL A 256 -8.87 -5.94 3.72
C VAL A 256 -7.60 -6.68 4.12
N LEU A 257 -6.46 -6.38 3.48
CA LEU A 257 -5.18 -7.00 3.83
C LEU A 257 -4.77 -6.69 5.27
N ALA A 258 -4.94 -5.44 5.72
CA ALA A 258 -4.60 -5.06 7.09
C ALA A 258 -5.46 -5.77 8.15
N LYS A 259 -6.76 -5.98 7.87
CA LYS A 259 -7.65 -6.76 8.74
C LYS A 259 -7.27 -8.24 8.77
N ALA A 260 -6.80 -8.80 7.65
CA ALA A 260 -6.36 -10.19 7.56
C ALA A 260 -5.18 -10.51 8.50
N ASP A 261 -4.29 -9.55 8.75
CA ASP A 261 -3.18 -9.70 9.71
C ASP A 261 -3.67 -9.84 11.17
N LEU A 262 -4.82 -9.24 11.51
CA LEU A 262 -5.38 -9.24 12.86
C LEU A 262 -6.22 -10.49 13.15
N SER A 263 -6.80 -11.09 12.11
CA SER A 263 -7.42 -12.40 12.21
C SER A 263 -6.34 -13.47 12.23
N SER A 264 -6.28 -14.27 13.28
CA SER A 264 -5.43 -15.48 13.36
C SER A 264 -5.67 -16.51 12.23
N CYS A 265 -6.64 -16.25 11.36
CA CYS A 265 -6.82 -16.87 10.06
C CYS A 265 -6.61 -15.80 8.99
N ASN A 266 -5.46 -15.80 8.30
CA ASN A 266 -5.29 -15.02 7.08
C ASN A 266 -6.09 -15.72 5.95
N PRO A 267 -7.23 -15.18 5.46
CA PRO A 267 -8.08 -15.87 4.49
C PRO A 267 -7.45 -15.95 3.09
N PHE A 268 -6.34 -15.26 2.84
CA PHE A 268 -5.52 -15.46 1.63
C PHE A 268 -4.67 -16.75 1.70
N PHE A 269 -4.71 -17.44 2.84
CA PHE A 269 -4.24 -18.80 3.06
C PHE A 269 -5.40 -19.70 3.52
N GLY A 270 -6.27 -20.12 2.59
CA GLY A 270 -7.17 -21.26 2.82
C GLY A 270 -8.53 -21.19 2.12
N LYS A 271 -8.65 -21.83 0.96
CA LYS A 271 -9.36 -23.10 0.73
C LYS A 271 -9.01 -23.64 -0.65
#